data_AF-A0A0S3STN8-F1
#
_entry.id   AF-A0A0S3STN8-F1
#
_cell.length_a   1.000
_cell.length_b   1.000
_cell.length_c   1.000
_cell.angle_alpha   90.00
_cell.angle_beta   90.00
_cell.angle_gamma   90.00
#
_symmetry.space_group_name_H-M   'P 1'
#
loop_
_entity.id
_entity.type
_entity.pdbx_description
1 polymer ?
#
loop_
_entity_poly.entity_id
_entity_poly.type
_entity_poly.pdbx_seq_one_letter_code
_entity_poly.pdbx_strand_id
1 'polypeptide(L)'
;MKVARTSRNAGRKFWGCRHYKGGISSGMSCNFFKWCSEDNADDRDGTIVRQSNRIFDLENNVKELQRRIKFLLGVVFAVIVLNIMTLWLCLA
;
A
#
# COMPACT_ATOMS: atom_id res chain seq x y z
N MET A 1 22.11 6.74 16.46
CA MET A 1 22.59 5.82 15.40
C MET A 1 24.08 5.57 15.59
N LYS A 2 24.56 4.34 15.43
CA LYS A 2 25.97 3.94 15.62
C LYS A 2 26.47 3.14 14.43
N VAL A 3 27.79 3.09 14.22
CA VAL A 3 28.43 2.34 13.13
C VAL A 3 29.22 1.18 13.72
N ALA A 4 29.02 -0.03 13.19
CA ALA A 4 29.75 -1.21 13.62
C ALA A 4 31.20 -1.13 13.16
N ARG A 5 32.11 -1.43 14.10
CA ARG A 5 33.56 -1.39 13.90
C ARG A 5 34.22 -2.77 13.90
N THR A 6 33.42 -3.84 14.09
CA THR A 6 33.92 -5.21 14.02
C THR A 6 34.31 -5.54 12.58
N SER A 7 35.43 -6.25 12.38
CA SER A 7 35.96 -6.61 11.05
C SER A 7 34.90 -7.15 10.09
N ARG A 8 34.03 -8.06 10.56
CA ARG A 8 32.95 -8.67 9.76
C ARG A 8 31.81 -7.72 9.36
N ASN A 9 31.60 -6.63 10.11
CA ASN A 9 30.45 -5.73 9.95
C ASN A 9 30.87 -4.27 9.79
N ALA A 10 32.11 -4.02 9.39
CA ALA A 10 32.67 -2.67 9.30
C ALA A 10 31.79 -1.79 8.40
N GLY A 11 31.45 -0.59 8.87
CA GLY A 11 30.64 0.38 8.12
C GLY A 11 29.13 0.14 8.16
N ARG A 12 28.64 -1.02 8.64
CA ARG A 12 27.20 -1.25 8.82
C ARG A 12 26.66 -0.38 9.95
N LYS A 13 25.49 0.24 9.75
CA LYS A 13 24.84 1.09 10.75
C LYS A 13 23.86 0.29 11.60
N PHE A 14 23.77 0.61 12.89
CA PHE A 14 22.85 -0.01 13.83
C PHE A 14 22.27 1.00 14.83
N TRP A 15 21.12 0.67 15.37
CA TRP A 15 20.50 1.33 16.51
C TRP A 15 21.04 0.71 17.80
N GLY A 16 21.51 1.56 18.70
CA GLY A 16 21.97 1.16 20.02
C GLY A 16 21.72 2.28 21.02
N CYS A 17 21.52 1.90 22.28
CA CYS A 17 21.33 2.82 23.40
C CYS A 17 22.52 3.76 23.59
N ARG A 18 22.32 4.89 24.29
CA ARG A 18 23.36 5.92 24.52
C ARG A 18 24.65 5.31 25.08
N HIS A 19 24.53 4.49 26.12
CA HIS A 19 25.62 3.74 26.77
C HIS A 19 25.79 2.30 26.23
N TYR A 20 25.56 2.08 24.92
CA TYR A 20 25.78 0.77 24.29
C TYR A 20 27.22 0.29 24.48
N LYS A 21 27.41 -0.83 25.19
CA LYS A 21 28.72 -1.40 25.54
C LYS A 21 29.72 -0.36 26.07
N GLY A 22 29.24 0.61 26.85
CA GLY A 22 30.10 1.56 27.56
C GLY A 22 30.95 0.84 28.60
N GLY A 23 32.21 1.26 28.76
CA GLY A 23 33.14 0.63 29.69
C GLY A 23 32.63 0.57 31.13
N ILE A 24 33.18 -0.38 31.90
CA ILE A 24 32.81 -0.76 33.27
C ILE A 24 32.79 0.42 34.26
N SER A 25 33.46 1.54 33.95
CA SER A 25 33.52 2.75 34.79
C SER A 25 32.20 3.53 34.89
N SER A 26 31.24 3.28 34.01
CA SER A 26 29.91 3.89 34.05
C SER A 26 28.92 2.76 34.29
N GLY A 27 28.47 2.56 35.54
CA GLY A 27 27.70 1.40 36.03
C GLY A 27 26.36 1.08 35.36
N MET A 28 26.12 1.51 34.11
CA MET A 28 24.93 1.20 33.32
C MET A 28 25.29 1.01 31.84
N SER A 29 26.00 -0.08 31.52
CA SER A 29 26.19 -0.52 30.14
C SER A 29 24.89 -1.15 29.62
N CYS A 30 24.42 -0.71 28.46
CA CYS A 30 23.23 -1.26 27.81
C CYS A 30 23.61 -2.11 26.59
N ASN A 31 22.84 -3.16 26.32
CA ASN A 31 23.12 -4.14 25.25
C ASN A 31 22.14 -4.07 24.09
N PHE A 32 21.20 -3.12 24.08
CA PHE A 32 20.26 -2.97 22.96
C PHE A 32 20.99 -2.72 21.65
N PHE A 33 20.70 -3.56 20.66
CA PHE A 33 21.32 -3.59 19.33
C PHE A 33 20.29 -4.02 18.29
N LYS A 34 20.11 -3.23 17.23
CA LYS A 34 19.29 -3.58 16.06
C LYS A 34 19.94 -3.06 14.78
N TRP A 35 20.12 -3.88 13.75
CA TRP A 35 20.68 -3.43 12.47
C TRP A 35 19.73 -2.44 11.77
N CYS A 36 20.28 -1.38 11.16
CA CYS A 36 19.47 -0.45 10.36
C CYS A 36 19.01 -1.03 9.01
N SER A 37 19.62 -2.14 8.55
CA SER A 37 19.34 -2.71 7.22
C SER A 37 18.20 -3.71 7.20
N GLU A 38 17.78 -4.24 8.35
CA GLU A 38 16.80 -5.32 8.46
C GLU A 38 15.37 -4.85 8.19
N ASP A 39 15.10 -3.56 8.42
CA ASP A 39 13.80 -2.95 8.11
C ASP A 39 13.50 -2.98 6.58
N ASN A 40 14.51 -3.07 5.70
CA ASN A 40 14.27 -3.09 4.25
C ASN A 40 13.76 -4.43 3.69
N ALA A 41 13.84 -5.54 4.43
CA ALA A 41 13.35 -6.83 3.95
C ALA A 41 11.88 -7.05 4.36
N ASP A 42 11.56 -6.79 5.64
CA ASP A 42 10.19 -6.90 6.17
C ASP A 42 9.28 -5.75 5.71
N ASP A 43 9.78 -4.52 5.56
CA ASP A 43 8.94 -3.42 5.04
C ASP A 43 8.64 -3.59 3.55
N ARG A 44 9.50 -4.27 2.78
CA ARG A 44 9.22 -4.58 1.36
C ARG A 44 8.06 -5.56 1.25
N ASP A 45 8.04 -6.61 2.07
CA ASP A 45 6.93 -7.57 2.07
C ASP A 45 5.62 -6.90 2.55
N GLY A 46 5.70 -6.09 3.60
CA GLY A 46 4.54 -5.31 4.09
C GLY A 46 4.02 -4.27 3.09
N THR A 47 4.91 -3.63 2.31
CA THR A 47 4.51 -2.67 1.26
C THR A 47 3.92 -3.38 0.04
N ILE A 48 4.44 -4.55 -0.35
CA ILE A 48 3.89 -5.36 -1.44
C ILE A 48 2.45 -5.80 -1.10
N VAL A 49 2.21 -6.32 0.11
CA VAL A 49 0.86 -6.74 0.54
C VAL A 49 -0.12 -5.56 0.60
N ARG A 50 0.33 -4.39 1.06
CA ARG A 50 -0.52 -3.18 1.05
C ARG A 50 -0.85 -2.75 -0.37
N GLN A 51 0.14 -2.76 -1.28
CA GLN A 51 -0.09 -2.42 -2.68
C GLN A 51 -1.02 -3.42 -3.38
N SER A 52 -0.86 -4.72 -3.13
CA SER A 52 -1.74 -5.74 -3.72
C SER A 52 -3.18 -5.59 -3.26
N ASN A 53 -3.42 -5.29 -1.98
CA ASN A 53 -4.75 -5.05 -1.46
C ASN A 53 -5.39 -3.81 -2.12
N ARG A 54 -4.62 -2.73 -2.30
CA ARG A 54 -5.08 -1.54 -3.03
C ARG A 54 -5.44 -1.86 -4.47
N ILE A 55 -4.63 -2.67 -5.17
CA ILE A 55 -4.92 -3.08 -6.55
C ILE A 55 -6.24 -3.85 -6.61
N PHE A 56 -6.43 -4.82 -5.71
CA PHE A 56 -7.67 -5.60 -5.63
C PHE A 56 -8.90 -4.72 -5.34
N ASP A 57 -8.79 -3.79 -4.40
CA ASP A 57 -9.85 -2.83 -4.09
C ASP A 57 -10.19 -1.96 -5.31
N LEU A 58 -9.17 -1.44 -6.01
CA LEU A 58 -9.36 -0.65 -7.23
C LEU A 58 -10.03 -1.49 -8.33
N GLU A 59 -9.59 -2.73 -8.54
CA GLU A 59 -10.19 -3.63 -9.52
C GLU A 59 -11.67 -3.91 -9.23
N ASN A 60 -12.03 -4.10 -7.96
CA ASN A 60 -13.43 -4.31 -7.57
C ASN A 60 -14.27 -3.06 -7.83
N ASN A 61 -13.76 -1.88 -7.49
CA ASN A 61 -14.43 -0.60 -7.78
C ASN A 61 -14.61 -0.39 -9.29
N VAL A 62 -13.59 -0.68 -10.10
CA VAL A 62 -13.67 -0.58 -11.57
C VAL A 62 -14.73 -1.52 -12.13
N LYS A 63 -14.79 -2.77 -11.65
CA LYS A 63 -15.84 -3.75 -12.05
C LYS A 63 -17.24 -3.24 -11.69
N GLU A 64 -17.40 -2.65 -10.51
CA GLU A 64 -18.67 -2.07 -10.08
C GLU A 64 -19.08 -0.88 -10.95
N LEU A 65 -18.17 0.08 -11.18
CA LEU A 65 -18.41 1.23 -12.06
C LEU A 65 -18.79 0.77 -13.47
N GLN A 66 -18.07 -0.21 -14.01
CA GLN A 66 -18.37 -0.76 -15.33
C GLN A 66 -19.77 -1.38 -15.39
N ARG A 67 -20.19 -2.10 -14.34
CA ARG A 67 -21.55 -2.66 -14.24
C ARG A 67 -22.61 -1.54 -14.21
N ARG A 68 -22.38 -0.49 -13.40
CA ARG A 68 -23.27 0.67 -13.31
C ARG A 68 -23.40 1.40 -14.66
N ILE A 69 -22.28 1.63 -15.35
CA ILE A 69 -22.27 2.26 -16.68
C ILE A 69 -23.07 1.44 -17.69
N LYS A 70 -22.86 0.11 -17.75
CA LYS A 70 -23.61 -0.77 -18.65
C LYS A 70 -25.12 -0.71 -18.39
N PHE A 71 -25.53 -0.69 -17.13
CA PHE A 71 -26.93 -0.54 -16.75
C PHE A 71 -27.51 0.80 -17.20
N LEU A 72 -26.80 1.91 -16.95
CA LEU A 72 -27.21 3.25 -17.37
C LEU A 72 -27.37 3.36 -18.89
N LEU A 73 -26.42 2.81 -19.66
CA LEU A 73 -26.52 2.77 -21.13
C LEU A 73 -27.78 2.03 -21.59
N GLY A 74 -28.12 0.91 -20.95
CA GLY A 74 -29.34 0.15 -21.25
C GLY A 74 -30.62 0.96 -20.95
N VAL A 75 -30.66 1.66 -19.82
CA VAL A 75 -31.79 2.54 -19.45
C VAL A 75 -31.94 3.68 -20.45
N VAL A 76 -30.85 4.36 -20.80
CA VAL A 76 -30.87 5.46 -21.78
C VAL A 76 -31.37 4.96 -23.14
N PHE A 77 -30.89 3.81 -23.60
CA PHE A 77 -31.35 3.20 -24.85
C PHE A 77 -32.86 2.92 -24.81
N ALA A 78 -33.36 2.31 -23.74
CA ALA A 78 -34.79 2.03 -23.59
C ALA A 78 -35.63 3.32 -23.60
N VAL A 79 -35.20 4.37 -22.91
CA VAL A 79 -35.88 5.67 -22.90
C VAL A 79 -35.92 6.27 -24.31
N ILE A 80 -34.83 6.22 -25.07
CA ILE A 80 -34.79 6.70 -26.46
C ILE A 80 -35.80 5.95 -27.33
N VAL A 81 -35.82 4.62 -27.24
CA VAL A 81 -36.76 3.78 -28.01
C VAL A 81 -38.21 4.12 -27.65
N LEU A 82 -38.53 4.24 -26.36
CA LEU A 82 -39.87 4.60 -25.92
C LEU A 82 -40.30 5.97 -26.46
N ASN A 83 -39.40 6.97 -26.47
CA ASN A 83 -39.68 8.29 -27.03
C ASN A 83 -39.90 8.24 -28.55
N ILE A 84 -39.14 7.44 -29.29
CA ILE A 84 -39.34 7.28 -30.74
C ILE A 84 -40.70 6.63 -31.02
N MET A 85 -41.06 5.59 -30.26
CA MET A 85 -42.34 4.91 -30.40
C MET A 85 -43.54 5.82 -30.10
N THR A 86 -43.45 6.67 -29.06
CA THR A 86 -44.50 7.63 -28.75
C THR A 86 -44.63 8.71 -29.84
N LEU A 87 -43.52 9.24 -30.34
CA LEU A 87 -43.56 10.21 -31.45
C LEU A 87 -44.17 9.61 -32.72
N TRP A 88 -43.86 8.36 -33.04
CA TRP A 88 -44.44 7.66 -34.18
C TRP A 88 -45.95 7.48 -34.03
N LEU A 89 -46.42 7.04 -32.86
CA LEU A 89 -47.86 6.92 -32.56
C LEU A 89 -48.61 8.26 -32.56
N CYS A 90 -47.94 9.37 -32.22
CA CYS A 90 -48.55 10.70 -32.29
C CYS A 90 -48.61 11.29 -33.71
N LEU A 91 -47.80 10.78 -34.64
CA LEU A 91 -47.71 11.26 -36.03
C LEU A 91 -48.43 10.35 -37.04
N ALA A 92 -48.82 9.14 -36.64
CA ALA A 92 -49.59 8.18 -37.43
C ALA A 92 -51.10 8.35 -37.19
#